data_AF-A0A963T7J8-F1
#
_entry.id   AF-A0A963T7J8-F1
#
_cell.length_a   1.000
_cell.length_b   1.000
_cell.length_c   1.000
_cell.angle_alpha   90.00
_cell.angle_beta   90.00
_cell.angle_gamma   90.00
#
_symmetry.space_group_name_H-M   'P 1'
#
loop_
_entity.id
_entity.type
_entity.pdbx_description
1 polymer ?
#
loop_
_entity_poly.entity_id
_entity_poly.type
_entity_poly.pdbx_seq_one_letter_code
_entity_poly.pdbx_strand_id
1 'polypeptide(L)'
;MSCSPYRWCWPAPAFACPAWRGAGGIRIVSPFDHPTCALAWAPNLYIQARPGAGTQARTRRSSDPAEPNVNTHTYQPGRLPVLMSIPHLGTRIPADISRTMTDAAMDLADTDWHLDQLYAFAADRGLAVLMPEYSRYVIDLNRAPDGADLYPGADNTELVPSSTFARQPLYQDGLAPDAAEVARRREAFWMPYHDRIRAALDGMVEAHGVAVLFDCHSIASHVPRFFDGRLPDFNLGTAGGASCHPTLQTALAAALETHGADYTLAVNGRFKGGYITRHYGAPARGVHAFQMELSQITYMDEEPPFIYRPDQAARVQPALAAMVDAAVDWVTGRG
;
A
#
# COMPACT_ATOMS: atom_id res chain seq x y z
N MET A 1 51.34 -31.29 -21.69
CA MET A 1 51.25 -30.43 -20.48
C MET A 1 49.96 -29.62 -20.65
N SER A 2 48.86 -29.71 -19.89
CA SER A 2 48.42 -30.38 -18.66
C SER A 2 46.95 -30.83 -18.87
N CYS A 3 46.51 -31.98 -18.33
CA CYS A 3 45.59 -32.14 -17.17
C CYS A 3 44.65 -30.95 -16.89
N SER A 4 43.35 -31.06 -16.60
CA SER A 4 42.56 -32.13 -15.95
C SER A 4 41.03 -31.92 -16.15
N PRO A 5 40.16 -32.90 -15.84
CA PRO A 5 38.71 -32.94 -16.12
C PRO A 5 37.83 -32.69 -14.88
N TYR A 6 36.53 -32.44 -15.04
CA TYR A 6 35.47 -32.92 -14.13
C TYR A 6 34.12 -32.98 -14.86
N ARG A 7 33.63 -34.21 -15.07
CA ARG A 7 32.27 -34.58 -15.48
C ARG A 7 31.74 -35.43 -14.33
N TRP A 8 30.58 -35.10 -13.78
CA TRP A 8 29.83 -36.02 -12.92
C TRP A 8 28.36 -36.06 -13.35
N CYS A 9 27.90 -37.30 -13.50
CA CYS A 9 26.59 -37.72 -13.97
C CYS A 9 25.53 -37.61 -12.85
N TRP A 10 24.30 -37.36 -13.27
CA TRP A 10 23.08 -37.60 -12.50
C TRP A 10 22.70 -39.09 -12.49
N PRO A 11 22.02 -39.57 -11.45
CA PRO A 11 21.09 -40.68 -11.59
C PRO A 11 19.65 -40.23 -11.30
N ALA A 12 18.74 -40.67 -12.16
CA ALA A 12 17.31 -40.81 -11.86
C ALA A 12 17.09 -41.95 -10.83
N PRO A 13 15.87 -42.06 -10.29
CA PRO A 13 15.08 -43.22 -10.69
C PRO A 13 13.60 -42.94 -10.94
N ALA A 14 12.98 -43.88 -11.65
CA ALA A 14 11.58 -43.95 -12.03
C ALA A 14 10.88 -45.17 -11.39
N PHE A 15 9.54 -45.11 -11.37
CA PHE A 15 8.54 -46.16 -11.09
C PHE A 15 8.38 -46.59 -9.60
N ALA A 16 7.21 -46.95 -9.07
CA ALA A 16 5.94 -47.43 -9.64
C ALA A 16 4.74 -47.18 -8.69
N CYS A 17 3.54 -47.18 -9.27
CA CYS A 17 2.23 -47.22 -8.62
C CYS A 17 1.80 -48.69 -8.36
N PRO A 18 0.91 -48.95 -7.39
CA PRO A 18 -0.11 -49.99 -7.59
C PRO A 18 -1.53 -49.48 -7.31
N ALA A 19 -2.42 -49.70 -8.28
CA ALA A 19 -3.86 -49.63 -8.10
C ALA A 19 -4.38 -51.00 -7.60
N TRP A 20 -5.32 -51.01 -6.64
CA TRP A 20 -6.27 -52.10 -6.46
C TRP A 20 -7.64 -51.59 -5.97
N ARG A 21 -8.66 -52.34 -6.41
CA ARG A 21 -10.11 -52.06 -6.43
C ARG A 21 -10.82 -52.54 -5.16
N GLY A 22 -11.98 -51.96 -4.89
CA GLY A 22 -13.06 -52.51 -4.03
C GLY A 22 -14.00 -51.37 -3.58
N ALA A 23 -15.06 -51.03 -4.32
CA ALA A 23 -16.40 -51.64 -4.28
C ALA A 23 -17.07 -51.60 -2.88
N GLY A 24 -18.08 -50.75 -2.72
CA GLY A 24 -18.96 -50.72 -1.54
C GLY A 24 -19.75 -49.41 -1.44
N GLY A 25 -20.89 -49.35 -2.12
CA GLY A 25 -21.82 -48.21 -1.99
C GLY A 25 -22.67 -48.30 -0.73
N ILE A 26 -23.15 -47.15 -0.26
CA ILE A 26 -24.43 -46.95 0.44
C ILE A 26 -24.92 -45.55 0.07
N ARG A 27 -26.22 -45.46 -0.23
CA ARG A 27 -26.97 -44.28 -0.68
C ARG A 27 -28.09 -44.01 0.33
N ILE A 28 -28.32 -42.71 0.63
CA ILE A 28 -29.58 -42.07 1.10
C ILE A 28 -29.87 -42.35 2.60
N VAL A 29 -30.20 -41.39 3.48
CA VAL A 29 -31.35 -40.44 3.45
C VAL A 29 -31.11 -39.22 4.37
N SER A 30 -31.54 -38.04 3.91
CA SER A 30 -31.90 -36.84 4.70
C SER A 30 -33.41 -36.90 5.01
N PRO A 31 -33.92 -36.29 6.11
CA PRO A 31 -34.75 -35.08 5.91
C PRO A 31 -34.76 -34.02 7.06
N PHE A 32 -34.77 -32.74 6.64
CA PHE A 32 -35.57 -31.57 7.12
C PHE A 32 -35.54 -31.16 8.63
N ASP A 33 -35.47 -29.90 9.08
CA ASP A 33 -36.27 -28.68 8.78
C ASP A 33 -35.63 -27.45 9.52
N HIS A 34 -35.25 -26.33 8.86
CA HIS A 34 -35.98 -25.04 8.68
C HIS A 34 -35.40 -23.85 9.50
N PRO A 35 -35.72 -22.55 9.23
CA PRO A 35 -34.78 -21.63 8.53
C PRO A 35 -34.58 -20.22 9.17
N THR A 36 -33.91 -19.33 8.41
CA THR A 36 -33.88 -17.84 8.40
C THR A 36 -32.64 -17.13 8.96
N CYS A 37 -31.85 -16.49 8.09
CA CYS A 37 -31.86 -15.04 7.88
C CYS A 37 -30.85 -14.66 6.78
N ALA A 38 -31.36 -14.31 5.60
CA ALA A 38 -30.59 -13.68 4.52
C ALA A 38 -31.11 -12.24 4.36
N LEU A 39 -30.25 -11.25 4.51
CA LEU A 39 -30.53 -9.86 4.14
C LEU A 39 -29.66 -9.53 2.94
N ALA A 40 -30.28 -9.61 1.76
CA ALA A 40 -29.77 -9.05 0.52
C ALA A 40 -30.22 -7.59 0.43
N TRP A 41 -29.28 -6.67 0.19
CA TRP A 41 -29.57 -5.30 -0.23
C TRP A 41 -29.34 -5.22 -1.75
N ALA A 42 -30.40 -4.91 -2.49
CA ALA A 42 -30.35 -4.58 -3.91
C ALA A 42 -30.30 -3.04 -4.10
N PRO A 43 -29.76 -2.54 -5.23
CA PRO A 43 -29.45 -1.13 -5.44
C PRO A 43 -30.65 -0.36 -6.04
N ASN A 44 -30.80 0.92 -5.66
CA ASN A 44 -31.80 1.81 -6.26
C ASN A 44 -31.24 2.55 -7.49
N LEU A 45 -31.97 2.42 -8.60
CA LEU A 45 -31.82 3.18 -9.84
C LEU A 45 -32.43 4.58 -9.75
N TYR A 46 -31.73 5.51 -10.41
CA TYR A 46 -32.15 6.70 -11.16
C TYR A 46 -33.65 7.08 -11.22
N ILE A 47 -33.95 8.34 -10.92
CA ILE A 47 -35.08 9.09 -11.48
C ILE A 47 -34.56 10.42 -12.06
N GLN A 48 -34.81 10.64 -13.35
CA GLN A 48 -34.66 11.91 -14.04
C GLN A 48 -35.98 12.70 -14.00
N ALA A 49 -35.92 14.02 -13.84
CA ALA A 49 -36.94 14.95 -14.33
C ALA A 49 -36.30 16.32 -14.69
N ARG A 50 -36.62 16.83 -15.89
CA ARG A 50 -36.36 18.22 -16.38
C ARG A 50 -37.69 19.02 -16.37
N PRO A 51 -37.75 20.28 -16.86
CA PRO A 51 -37.26 21.52 -16.25
C PRO A 51 -38.41 22.55 -16.06
N GLY A 52 -38.21 23.55 -15.19
CA GLY A 52 -39.13 24.69 -15.03
C GLY A 52 -38.36 26.01 -14.95
N ALA A 53 -38.67 26.92 -15.86
CA ALA A 53 -38.07 28.25 -15.96
C ALA A 53 -38.64 29.23 -14.92
N GLY A 54 -37.78 30.12 -14.40
CA GLY A 54 -38.17 31.23 -13.54
C GLY A 54 -36.97 32.14 -13.24
N THR A 55 -36.89 33.25 -13.97
CA THR A 55 -35.90 34.32 -13.86
C THR A 55 -36.04 35.10 -12.56
N GLN A 56 -34.95 35.30 -11.80
CA GLN A 56 -34.68 36.55 -11.07
C GLN A 56 -33.16 36.78 -10.94
N ALA A 57 -32.70 37.89 -11.52
CA ALA A 57 -31.37 38.43 -11.31
C ALA A 57 -31.32 39.14 -9.94
N ARG A 58 -30.38 38.73 -9.08
CA ARG A 58 -29.93 39.54 -7.94
C ARG A 58 -28.50 39.17 -7.56
N THR A 59 -27.66 40.19 -7.59
CA THR A 59 -26.25 40.28 -7.18
C THR A 59 -25.85 39.36 -6.02
N ARG A 60 -24.80 38.54 -6.23
CA ARG A 60 -24.02 37.93 -5.14
C ARG A 60 -22.54 38.26 -5.33
N ARG A 61 -21.94 38.85 -4.30
CA ARG A 61 -20.49 38.88 -4.10
C ARG A 61 -19.98 37.44 -4.15
N SER A 62 -18.93 37.20 -4.93
CA SER A 62 -18.19 35.93 -4.90
C SER A 62 -17.42 35.84 -3.60
N SER A 63 -18.07 35.29 -2.60
CA SER A 63 -17.41 34.60 -1.50
C SER A 63 -18.07 33.23 -1.46
N ASP A 64 -17.64 32.35 -2.37
CA ASP A 64 -17.92 30.93 -2.14
C ASP A 64 -17.27 30.57 -0.79
N PRO A 65 -18.04 30.01 0.14
CA PRO A 65 -17.47 29.54 1.38
C PRO A 65 -16.46 28.45 1.03
N ALA A 66 -15.24 28.55 1.60
CA ALA A 66 -14.31 27.44 1.57
C ALA A 66 -15.06 26.17 1.97
N GLU A 67 -14.99 25.15 1.12
CA GLU A 67 -15.58 23.83 1.38
C GLU A 67 -15.22 23.40 2.82
N PRO A 68 -16.18 22.85 3.59
CA PRO A 68 -15.98 22.52 4.99
C PRO A 68 -14.82 21.53 5.12
N ASN A 69 -13.81 21.91 5.90
CA ASN A 69 -12.63 21.14 6.35
C ASN A 69 -12.65 19.68 5.88
N VAL A 70 -12.27 19.44 4.62
CA VAL A 70 -12.42 18.13 4.00
C VAL A 70 -11.39 17.21 4.64
N ASN A 71 -11.86 16.18 5.33
CA ASN A 71 -10.96 15.22 5.95
C ASN A 71 -10.11 14.56 4.86
N THR A 72 -8.79 14.78 4.88
CA THR A 72 -7.88 14.27 3.85
C THR A 72 -7.35 12.87 4.16
N HIS A 73 -7.56 12.42 5.39
CA HIS A 73 -7.09 11.15 5.89
C HIS A 73 -7.94 10.66 7.05
N THR A 74 -7.95 9.35 7.26
CA THR A 74 -8.45 8.73 8.47
C THR A 74 -7.26 8.36 9.37
N TYR A 75 -7.33 8.75 10.64
CA TYR A 75 -6.35 8.37 11.66
C TYR A 75 -7.04 7.57 12.76
N GLN A 76 -6.63 6.31 12.90
CA GLN A 76 -7.03 5.44 13.99
C GLN A 76 -5.91 5.42 15.04
N PRO A 77 -6.17 5.86 16.29
CA PRO A 77 -5.17 5.82 17.34
C PRO A 77 -4.84 4.38 17.75
N GLY A 78 -3.57 4.16 18.13
CA GLY A 78 -3.08 2.91 18.68
C GLY A 78 -2.74 3.01 20.16
N ARG A 79 -2.34 1.87 20.76
CA ARG A 79 -1.89 1.76 22.16
C ARG A 79 -0.40 1.43 22.29
N LEU A 80 0.27 1.18 21.17
CA LEU A 80 1.70 0.87 21.09
C LEU A 80 2.44 1.97 20.31
N PRO A 81 3.76 2.15 20.52
CA PRO A 81 4.57 3.12 19.81
C PRO A 81 4.90 2.68 18.37
N VAL A 82 3.90 2.24 17.62
CA VAL A 82 4.01 1.81 16.22
C VAL A 82 2.91 2.49 15.42
N LEU A 83 3.30 3.27 14.41
CA LEU A 83 2.42 3.90 13.43
C LEU A 83 2.54 3.16 12.10
N MET A 84 1.42 2.65 11.59
CA MET A 84 1.30 2.18 10.21
C MET A 84 0.74 3.31 9.34
N SER A 85 1.50 3.74 8.33
CA SER A 85 1.09 4.71 7.32
C SER A 85 0.90 3.99 6.00
N ILE A 86 -0.27 4.13 5.36
CA ILE A 86 -0.56 3.52 4.05
C ILE A 86 -0.79 4.64 3.01
N PRO A 87 0.26 5.38 2.62
CA PRO A 87 0.15 6.68 1.93
C PRO A 87 -0.42 6.60 0.51
N HIS A 88 -0.61 5.41 -0.05
CA HIS A 88 -1.12 5.21 -1.42
C HIS A 88 -2.44 4.42 -1.48
N LEU A 89 -3.13 4.27 -0.35
CA LEU A 89 -4.43 3.57 -0.29
C LEU A 89 -5.59 4.38 -0.89
N GLY A 90 -5.51 5.71 -0.83
CA GLY A 90 -6.61 6.59 -1.19
C GLY A 90 -7.03 6.44 -2.66
N THR A 91 -8.32 6.60 -2.94
CA THR A 91 -8.89 6.38 -4.28
C THR A 91 -9.65 7.58 -4.80
N ARG A 92 -9.92 8.58 -3.97
CA ARG A 92 -10.70 9.75 -4.37
C ARG A 92 -9.84 10.69 -5.20
N ILE A 93 -10.44 11.26 -6.25
CA ILE A 93 -9.89 12.38 -7.02
C ILE A 93 -10.93 13.51 -6.97
N PRO A 94 -10.58 14.71 -6.45
CA PRO A 94 -11.47 15.87 -6.44
C PRO A 94 -11.96 16.25 -7.83
N ALA A 95 -13.20 16.72 -7.94
CA ALA A 95 -13.83 17.05 -9.22
C ALA A 95 -13.11 18.18 -9.98
N ASP A 96 -12.53 19.16 -9.28
CA ASP A 96 -11.69 20.21 -9.87
C ASP A 96 -10.43 19.64 -10.51
N ILE A 97 -9.86 18.58 -9.94
CA ILE A 97 -8.65 17.91 -10.45
C ILE A 97 -8.99 16.94 -11.58
N SER A 98 -9.98 16.06 -11.38
CA SER A 98 -10.34 15.01 -12.35
C SER A 98 -10.80 15.58 -13.70
N ARG A 99 -11.38 16.79 -13.72
CA ARG A 99 -11.79 17.48 -14.96
C ARG A 99 -10.65 17.75 -15.95
N THR A 100 -9.41 17.79 -15.48
CA THR A 100 -8.21 17.98 -16.31
C THR A 100 -7.51 16.67 -16.66
N MET A 101 -7.92 15.57 -16.03
CA MET A 101 -7.28 14.28 -16.17
C MET A 101 -7.79 13.50 -17.38
N THR A 102 -7.04 12.47 -17.76
CA THR A 102 -7.42 11.48 -18.78
C THR A 102 -8.19 10.32 -18.15
N ASP A 103 -8.79 9.46 -18.99
CA ASP A 103 -9.46 8.24 -18.52
C ASP A 103 -8.50 7.29 -17.78
N ALA A 104 -7.22 7.26 -18.16
CA ALA A 104 -6.20 6.43 -17.50
C ALA A 104 -6.02 6.77 -16.02
N ALA A 105 -6.26 8.03 -15.62
CA ALA A 105 -6.23 8.42 -14.21
C ALA A 105 -7.40 7.82 -13.41
N MET A 106 -8.54 7.55 -14.06
CA MET A 106 -9.74 7.02 -13.41
C MET A 106 -9.63 5.51 -13.14
N ASP A 107 -8.74 4.82 -13.84
CA ASP A 107 -8.42 3.42 -13.57
C ASP A 107 -7.69 3.24 -12.24
N LEU A 108 -7.00 4.28 -11.73
CA LEU A 108 -6.30 4.26 -10.45
C LEU A 108 -5.29 3.10 -10.34
N ALA A 109 -4.67 2.73 -11.46
CA ALA A 109 -3.85 1.52 -11.57
C ALA A 109 -2.63 1.48 -10.64
N ASP A 110 -2.09 2.64 -10.27
CA ASP A 110 -0.91 2.74 -9.40
C ASP A 110 -1.26 2.82 -7.90
N THR A 111 -2.52 2.57 -7.53
CA THR A 111 -3.00 2.56 -6.14
C THR A 111 -2.53 1.31 -5.42
N ASP A 112 -2.22 1.47 -4.13
CA ASP A 112 -1.84 0.38 -3.25
C ASP A 112 -3.11 -0.29 -2.70
N TRP A 113 -3.85 -0.94 -3.60
CA TRP A 113 -5.19 -1.46 -3.35
C TRP A 113 -5.25 -2.46 -2.18
N HIS A 114 -6.34 -2.41 -1.43
CA HIS A 114 -6.74 -3.37 -0.37
C HIS A 114 -5.76 -3.54 0.79
N LEU A 115 -4.78 -2.64 0.96
CA LEU A 115 -3.84 -2.75 2.09
C LEU A 115 -4.53 -2.56 3.45
N ASP A 116 -5.61 -1.79 3.52
CA ASP A 116 -6.48 -1.71 4.70
C ASP A 116 -7.10 -3.07 5.05
N GLN A 117 -7.59 -3.81 4.05
CA GLN A 117 -8.14 -5.15 4.24
C GLN A 117 -7.03 -6.17 4.56
N LEU A 118 -5.89 -6.08 3.87
CA LEU A 118 -4.76 -7.00 4.05
C LEU A 118 -4.15 -6.88 5.44
N TYR A 119 -3.99 -5.65 5.94
CA TYR A 119 -3.47 -5.32 7.26
C TYR A 119 -4.56 -5.05 8.30
N ALA A 120 -5.79 -5.54 8.11
CA ALA A 120 -6.89 -5.33 9.06
C ALA A 120 -6.55 -5.78 10.50
N PHE A 121 -5.59 -6.70 10.66
CA PHE A 121 -5.07 -7.16 11.95
C PHE A 121 -4.19 -6.14 12.71
N ALA A 122 -3.77 -5.03 12.08
CA ALA A 122 -2.84 -4.06 12.66
C ALA A 122 -3.45 -3.31 13.86
N ALA A 123 -4.72 -2.90 13.73
CA ALA A 123 -5.45 -2.24 14.80
C ALA A 123 -5.59 -3.13 16.05
N ASP A 124 -5.93 -4.41 15.85
CA ASP A 124 -6.06 -5.39 16.95
C ASP A 124 -4.73 -5.63 17.67
N ARG A 125 -3.61 -5.50 16.96
CA ARG A 125 -2.26 -5.51 17.54
C ARG A 125 -1.91 -4.24 18.30
N GLY A 126 -2.72 -3.19 18.18
CA GLY A 126 -2.56 -1.95 18.91
C GLY A 126 -1.74 -0.90 18.18
N LEU A 127 -1.51 -1.07 16.87
CA LEU A 127 -0.86 -0.05 16.03
C LEU A 127 -1.80 1.14 15.84
N ALA A 128 -1.23 2.33 15.75
CA ALA A 128 -1.93 3.46 15.14
C ALA A 128 -1.93 3.27 13.62
N VAL A 129 -3.00 3.66 12.94
CA VAL A 129 -3.15 3.50 11.48
C VAL A 129 -3.53 4.83 10.85
N LEU A 130 -2.81 5.22 9.80
CA LEU A 130 -3.04 6.43 9.03
C LEU A 130 -3.24 6.07 7.56
N MET A 131 -4.37 6.53 7.01
CA MET A 131 -4.80 6.22 5.65
C MET A 131 -5.31 7.49 4.95
N PRO A 132 -4.83 7.84 3.74
CA PRO A 132 -5.33 8.97 2.99
C PRO A 132 -6.66 8.64 2.31
N GLU A 133 -7.47 9.66 2.08
CA GLU A 133 -8.72 9.55 1.30
C GLU A 133 -8.47 9.66 -0.20
N TYR A 134 -7.41 10.40 -0.57
CA TYR A 134 -7.14 10.82 -1.94
C TYR A 134 -6.05 9.99 -2.60
N SER A 135 -6.23 9.75 -3.90
CA SER A 135 -5.27 8.99 -4.71
C SER A 135 -3.93 9.70 -4.81
N ARG A 136 -2.87 8.89 -4.93
CA ARG A 136 -1.52 9.36 -5.27
C ARG A 136 -1.46 10.18 -6.57
N TYR A 137 -2.44 10.04 -7.46
CA TYR A 137 -2.56 10.88 -8.67
C TYR A 137 -2.96 12.33 -8.35
N VAL A 138 -3.58 12.57 -7.19
CA VAL A 138 -3.80 13.93 -6.68
C VAL A 138 -2.46 14.52 -6.23
N ILE A 139 -1.79 13.82 -5.31
CA ILE A 139 -0.44 14.12 -4.83
C ILE A 139 0.17 12.85 -4.23
N ASP A 140 1.43 12.55 -4.55
CA ASP A 140 2.14 11.41 -4.00
C ASP A 140 2.70 11.78 -2.61
N LEU A 141 2.05 11.25 -1.57
CA LEU A 141 2.42 11.48 -0.16
C LEU A 141 3.78 10.88 0.21
N ASN A 142 4.37 10.03 -0.63
CA ASN A 142 5.69 9.45 -0.40
C ASN A 142 6.77 10.07 -1.32
N ARG A 143 6.56 11.33 -1.74
CA ARG A 143 7.54 12.18 -2.43
C ARG A 143 7.83 13.46 -1.66
N ALA A 144 9.02 14.01 -1.90
CA ALA A 144 9.50 15.20 -1.23
C ALA A 144 8.68 16.45 -1.65
N PRO A 145 8.37 17.37 -0.71
CA PRO A 145 7.51 18.52 -0.97
C PRO A 145 8.15 19.61 -1.86
N ASP A 146 9.47 19.50 -2.08
CA ASP A 146 10.27 20.33 -2.97
C ASP A 146 10.49 19.68 -4.35
N GLY A 147 9.97 18.47 -4.57
CA GLY A 147 10.12 17.73 -5.81
C GLY A 147 11.51 17.11 -6.00
N ALA A 148 12.34 17.01 -4.97
CA ALA A 148 13.64 16.36 -5.06
C ALA A 148 13.49 14.88 -5.48
N ASP A 149 14.32 14.45 -6.44
CA ASP A 149 14.36 13.06 -6.91
C ASP A 149 14.69 12.10 -5.76
N LEU A 150 13.95 11.00 -5.69
CA LEU A 150 14.19 9.96 -4.70
C LEU A 150 15.44 9.14 -5.02
N TYR A 151 15.63 8.84 -6.31
CA TYR A 151 16.75 8.10 -6.86
C TYR A 151 17.40 8.90 -8.00
N PRO A 152 18.46 9.68 -7.74
CA PRO A 152 19.11 10.50 -8.76
C PRO A 152 19.55 9.68 -9.97
N GLY A 153 19.15 10.13 -11.17
CA GLY A 153 19.47 9.47 -12.44
C GLY A 153 18.57 8.28 -12.82
N ALA A 154 17.55 7.96 -12.01
CA ALA A 154 16.51 6.99 -12.34
C ALA A 154 15.22 7.67 -12.84
N ASP A 155 14.32 6.90 -13.45
CA ASP A 155 12.94 7.34 -13.71
C ASP A 155 12.20 7.40 -12.37
N ASN A 156 11.90 8.61 -11.90
CA ASN A 156 11.19 8.85 -10.66
C ASN A 156 9.75 9.27 -10.97
N THR A 157 8.82 8.93 -10.07
CA THR A 157 7.53 9.63 -10.03
C THR A 157 7.68 10.94 -9.27
N GLU A 158 6.90 11.93 -9.70
CA GLU A 158 6.92 13.29 -9.17
C GLU A 158 5.96 13.44 -7.97
N LEU A 159 6.08 14.56 -7.25
CA LEU A 159 5.15 14.92 -6.17
C LEU A 159 3.70 14.98 -6.67
N VAL A 160 3.47 15.54 -7.85
CA VAL A 160 2.20 15.46 -8.56
C VAL A 160 2.47 14.67 -9.84
N PRO A 161 2.14 13.36 -9.87
CA PRO A 161 2.51 12.51 -10.99
C PRO A 161 1.95 13.01 -12.32
N SER A 162 2.77 12.98 -13.36
CA SER A 162 2.39 13.38 -14.73
C SER A 162 1.89 12.21 -15.58
N SER A 163 2.26 10.98 -15.21
CA SER A 163 1.95 9.75 -15.93
C SER A 163 1.83 8.55 -14.99
N THR A 164 1.09 7.53 -15.43
CA THR A 164 0.97 6.25 -14.72
C THR A 164 2.29 5.46 -14.74
N PHE A 165 2.39 4.37 -13.99
CA PHE A 165 3.55 3.47 -14.10
C PHE A 165 3.66 2.84 -15.49
N ALA A 166 2.56 2.69 -16.22
CA ALA A 166 2.54 2.27 -17.62
C ALA A 166 2.89 3.39 -18.63
N ARG A 167 3.32 4.56 -18.14
CA ARG A 167 3.67 5.76 -18.94
C ARG A 167 2.48 6.35 -19.72
N GLN A 168 1.25 6.11 -19.29
CA GLN A 168 0.08 6.80 -19.85
C GLN A 168 -0.04 8.20 -19.23
N PRO A 169 -0.34 9.25 -20.01
CA PRO A 169 -0.47 10.61 -19.48
C PRO A 169 -1.66 10.70 -18.53
N LEU A 170 -1.48 11.34 -17.37
CA LEU A 170 -2.56 11.54 -16.39
C LEU A 170 -3.40 12.78 -16.70
N TYR A 171 -2.88 13.75 -17.46
CA TYR A 171 -3.56 14.99 -17.81
C TYR A 171 -3.78 15.12 -19.31
N GLN A 172 -4.87 15.78 -19.68
CA GLN A 172 -5.14 16.19 -21.05
C GLN A 172 -4.06 17.19 -21.52
N ASP A 173 -3.82 17.23 -22.83
CA ASP A 173 -2.81 18.09 -23.43
C ASP A 173 -2.97 19.56 -23.00
N GLY A 174 -1.89 20.14 -22.44
CA GLY A 174 -1.86 21.53 -21.98
C GLY A 174 -2.59 21.80 -20.66
N LEU A 175 -3.15 20.78 -20.00
CA LEU A 175 -3.86 20.90 -18.72
C LEU A 175 -3.12 20.26 -17.53
N ALA A 176 -1.82 20.02 -17.69
CA ALA A 176 -0.96 19.60 -16.58
C ALA A 176 -0.91 20.70 -15.48
N PRO A 177 -0.80 20.30 -14.20
CA PRO A 177 -0.79 21.24 -13.08
C PRO A 177 0.43 22.16 -13.14
N ASP A 178 0.20 23.45 -13.01
CA ASP A 178 1.28 24.44 -12.88
C ASP A 178 1.82 24.51 -11.44
N ALA A 179 2.81 25.36 -11.20
CA ALA A 179 3.42 25.52 -9.89
C ALA A 179 2.43 26.00 -8.81
N ALA A 180 1.42 26.80 -9.18
CA ALA A 180 0.41 27.27 -8.24
C ALA A 180 -0.52 26.14 -7.82
N GLU A 181 -0.92 25.29 -8.77
CA GLU A 181 -1.73 24.10 -8.52
C GLU A 181 -0.97 23.06 -7.67
N VAL A 182 0.31 22.83 -7.96
CA VAL A 182 1.17 21.96 -7.14
C VAL A 182 1.26 22.49 -5.70
N ALA A 183 1.48 23.80 -5.52
CA ALA A 183 1.52 24.42 -4.19
C ALA A 183 0.19 24.26 -3.43
N ARG A 184 -0.94 24.50 -4.11
CA ARG A 184 -2.28 24.30 -3.55
C ARG A 184 -2.49 22.86 -3.08
N ARG A 185 -2.15 21.86 -3.91
CA ARG A 185 -2.30 20.44 -3.53
C ARG A 185 -1.39 20.06 -2.37
N ARG A 186 -0.17 20.60 -2.33
CA ARG A 186 0.73 20.40 -1.20
C ARG A 186 0.13 20.90 0.11
N GLU A 187 -0.44 22.11 0.11
CA GLU A 187 -1.09 22.67 1.30
C GLU A 187 -2.36 21.91 1.69
N ALA A 188 -3.17 21.54 0.70
CA ALA A 188 -4.48 20.92 0.94
C ALA A 188 -4.39 19.44 1.34
N PHE A 189 -3.47 18.66 0.74
CA PHE A 189 -3.46 17.19 0.85
C PHE A 189 -2.18 16.65 1.50
N TRP A 190 -1.01 17.12 1.05
CA TRP A 190 0.27 16.61 1.55
C TRP A 190 0.55 17.05 2.99
N MET A 191 0.46 18.35 3.26
CA MET A 191 0.81 18.91 4.56
C MET A 191 -0.02 18.33 5.71
N PRO A 192 -1.36 18.20 5.63
CA PRO A 192 -2.16 17.62 6.71
C PRO A 192 -1.80 16.15 7.01
N TYR A 193 -1.45 15.36 5.99
CA TYR A 193 -1.02 13.96 6.17
C TYR A 193 0.32 13.90 6.91
N HIS A 194 1.29 14.71 6.47
CA HIS A 194 2.62 14.77 7.07
C HIS A 194 2.63 15.37 8.48
N ASP A 195 1.76 16.33 8.76
CA ASP A 195 1.56 16.87 10.10
C ASP A 195 0.96 15.83 11.04
N ARG A 196 0.05 14.98 10.54
CA ARG A 196 -0.48 13.85 11.31
C ARG A 196 0.59 12.80 11.61
N ILE A 197 1.44 12.43 10.65
CA ILE A 197 2.59 11.54 10.91
C ILE A 197 3.47 12.13 12.00
N ARG A 198 3.87 13.40 11.86
CA ARG A 198 4.75 14.07 12.81
C ARG A 198 4.16 14.08 14.22
N ALA A 199 2.90 14.50 14.35
CA ALA A 199 2.22 14.56 15.64
C ALA A 199 2.11 13.17 16.31
N ALA A 200 1.83 12.12 15.54
CA ALA A 200 1.75 10.76 16.06
C ALA A 200 3.13 10.25 16.53
N LEU A 201 4.18 10.45 15.74
CA LEU A 201 5.53 10.00 16.09
C LEU A 201 6.09 10.78 17.30
N ASP A 202 5.93 12.10 17.32
CA ASP A 202 6.36 12.94 18.45
C ASP A 202 5.65 12.51 19.74
N GLY A 203 4.34 12.27 19.69
CA GLY A 203 3.57 11.78 20.84
C GLY A 203 4.00 10.38 21.31
N MET A 204 4.34 9.48 20.39
CA MET A 204 4.88 8.14 20.73
C MET A 204 6.25 8.24 21.40
N VAL A 205 7.15 9.08 20.88
CA VAL A 205 8.47 9.32 21.48
C VAL A 205 8.33 9.98 22.85
N GLU A 206 7.44 10.95 23.02
CA GLU A 206 7.17 11.58 24.32
C GLU A 206 6.68 10.57 25.36
N ALA A 207 5.77 9.67 24.96
CA ALA A 207 5.17 8.69 25.88
C ALA A 207 6.06 7.46 26.16
N HIS A 208 6.86 7.03 25.19
CA HIS A 208 7.57 5.75 25.24
C HIS A 208 9.10 5.86 25.06
N GLY A 209 9.63 7.03 24.72
CA GLY A 209 11.04 7.23 24.38
C GLY A 209 11.45 6.67 23.01
N VAL A 210 10.51 6.04 22.29
CA VAL A 210 10.75 5.39 21.01
C VAL A 210 9.46 5.36 20.18
N ALA A 211 9.58 5.37 18.86
CA ALA A 211 8.49 5.16 17.91
C ALA A 211 8.98 4.34 16.70
N VAL A 212 8.13 3.46 16.19
CA VAL A 212 8.35 2.77 14.91
C VAL A 212 7.32 3.25 13.88
N LEU A 213 7.81 3.70 12.73
CA LEU A 213 7.00 4.01 11.55
C LEU A 213 7.09 2.87 10.55
N PHE A 214 5.96 2.22 10.30
CA PHE A 214 5.78 1.25 9.23
C PHE A 214 5.13 1.95 8.02
N ASP A 215 5.92 2.16 6.96
CA ASP A 215 5.51 2.73 5.67
C ASP A 215 5.02 1.59 4.75
N CYS A 216 3.71 1.37 4.70
CA CYS A 216 3.07 0.26 3.99
C CYS A 216 2.84 0.58 2.51
N HIS A 217 3.33 -0.30 1.64
CA HIS A 217 3.18 -0.16 0.20
C HIS A 217 2.91 -1.49 -0.51
N SER A 218 2.39 -1.38 -1.72
CA SER A 218 2.30 -2.48 -2.68
C SER A 218 2.51 -2.01 -4.10
N ILE A 219 2.98 -2.89 -4.97
CA ILE A 219 3.21 -2.58 -6.38
C ILE A 219 2.97 -3.81 -7.24
N ALA A 220 2.56 -3.60 -8.49
CA ALA A 220 2.46 -4.70 -9.46
C ALA A 220 3.78 -5.46 -9.59
N SER A 221 3.70 -6.78 -9.78
CA SER A 221 4.85 -7.68 -9.79
C SER A 221 5.81 -7.41 -10.94
N HIS A 222 5.35 -6.74 -11.98
CA HIS A 222 6.14 -6.28 -13.11
C HIS A 222 5.86 -4.80 -13.38
N VAL A 223 6.87 -3.96 -13.21
CA VAL A 223 6.80 -2.54 -13.57
C VAL A 223 7.99 -2.16 -14.45
N PRO A 224 7.91 -2.42 -15.77
CA PRO A 224 9.01 -2.20 -16.72
C PRO A 224 9.51 -0.75 -16.78
N ARG A 225 8.71 0.22 -16.32
CA ARG A 225 9.13 1.62 -16.20
C ARG A 225 10.34 1.77 -15.28
N PHE A 226 10.41 0.99 -14.20
CA PHE A 226 11.43 1.13 -13.16
C PHE A 226 12.43 -0.03 -13.17
N PHE A 227 11.98 -1.25 -13.46
CA PHE A 227 12.81 -2.44 -13.29
C PHE A 227 12.52 -3.53 -14.32
N ASP A 228 13.58 -4.27 -14.68
CA ASP A 228 13.47 -5.47 -15.49
C ASP A 228 13.02 -6.69 -14.66
N GLY A 229 12.15 -7.51 -15.25
CA GLY A 229 11.67 -8.77 -14.70
C GLY A 229 10.74 -8.64 -13.49
N ARG A 230 10.36 -9.79 -12.92
CA ARG A 230 9.49 -9.87 -11.75
C ARG A 230 10.18 -9.32 -10.50
N LEU A 231 9.48 -8.49 -9.73
CA LEU A 231 9.93 -7.98 -8.44
C LEU A 231 9.87 -9.07 -7.36
N PRO A 232 10.75 -9.01 -6.34
CA PRO A 232 10.60 -9.81 -5.12
C PRO A 232 9.22 -9.59 -4.49
N ASP A 233 8.71 -10.63 -3.82
CA ASP A 233 7.40 -10.58 -3.18
C ASP A 233 7.41 -9.62 -2.00
N PHE A 234 8.42 -9.70 -1.14
CA PHE A 234 8.70 -8.76 -0.06
C PHE A 234 9.90 -7.90 -0.39
N ASN A 235 9.75 -6.57 -0.37
CA ASN A 235 10.87 -5.65 -0.49
C ASN A 235 10.92 -4.77 0.77
N LEU A 236 11.80 -5.14 1.69
CA LEU A 236 12.01 -4.43 2.95
C LEU A 236 13.01 -3.29 2.75
N GLY A 237 12.59 -2.05 2.98
CA GLY A 237 13.42 -0.85 2.84
C GLY A 237 13.68 -0.14 4.17
N THR A 238 14.93 0.21 4.46
CA THR A 238 15.33 0.91 5.70
C THR A 238 16.31 2.07 5.41
N ALA A 239 16.16 2.69 4.24
CA ALA A 239 17.07 3.69 3.70
C ALA A 239 18.53 3.22 3.67
N GLY A 240 18.77 1.95 3.35
CA GLY A 240 20.11 1.36 3.40
C GLY A 240 20.65 1.18 4.82
N GLY A 241 19.76 1.01 5.81
CA GLY A 241 20.10 0.88 7.23
C GLY A 241 20.15 2.22 7.98
N ALA A 242 19.85 3.34 7.34
CA ALA A 242 19.91 4.66 7.96
C ALA A 242 18.64 5.03 8.75
N SER A 243 17.47 4.46 8.40
CA SER A 243 16.20 4.89 8.98
C SER A 243 15.79 4.12 10.25
N CYS A 244 16.47 3.02 10.59
CA CYS A 244 16.16 2.22 11.79
C CYS A 244 17.41 1.63 12.44
N HIS A 245 17.27 1.09 13.66
CA HIS A 245 18.37 0.35 14.29
C HIS A 245 18.61 -0.98 13.55
N PRO A 246 19.87 -1.46 13.42
CA PRO A 246 20.16 -2.71 12.70
C PRO A 246 19.39 -3.92 13.23
N THR A 247 19.20 -4.03 14.55
CA THR A 247 18.47 -5.16 15.15
C THR A 247 16.99 -5.19 14.76
N LEU A 248 16.37 -4.02 14.53
CA LEU A 248 14.98 -3.97 14.05
C LEU A 248 14.93 -4.54 12.62
N GLN A 249 15.81 -4.09 11.72
CA GLN A 249 15.88 -4.63 10.36
C GLN A 249 16.08 -6.15 10.35
N THR A 250 17.01 -6.64 11.18
CA THR A 250 17.27 -8.09 11.31
C THR A 250 16.03 -8.84 11.80
N ALA A 251 15.32 -8.32 12.81
CA ALA A 251 14.10 -8.96 13.32
C ALA A 251 12.99 -9.01 12.26
N LEU A 252 12.78 -7.91 11.53
CA LEU A 252 11.80 -7.83 10.44
C LEU A 252 12.11 -8.84 9.32
N ALA A 253 13.37 -8.88 8.87
CA ALA A 253 13.80 -9.80 7.81
C ALA A 253 13.66 -11.26 8.26
N ALA A 254 14.10 -11.60 9.47
CA ALA A 254 13.99 -12.95 10.01
C ALA A 254 12.52 -13.42 10.13
N ALA A 255 11.61 -12.52 10.52
CA ALA A 255 10.18 -12.84 10.57
C ALA A 255 9.62 -13.18 9.19
N LEU A 256 9.96 -12.38 8.16
CA LEU A 256 9.53 -12.62 6.78
C LEU A 256 10.12 -13.91 6.20
N GLU A 257 11.41 -14.17 6.42
CA GLU A 257 12.07 -15.40 5.95
C GLU A 257 11.48 -16.65 6.60
N THR A 258 11.18 -16.57 7.91
CA THR A 258 10.67 -17.72 8.67
C THR A 258 9.21 -18.02 8.32
N HIS A 259 8.36 -16.99 8.27
CA HIS A 259 6.91 -17.14 8.11
C HIS A 259 6.44 -17.04 6.65
N GLY A 260 7.32 -16.63 5.74
CA GLY A 260 7.05 -16.43 4.32
C GLY A 260 7.97 -17.25 3.42
N ALA A 261 8.34 -18.47 3.81
CA ALA A 261 9.30 -19.31 3.08
C ALA A 261 8.95 -19.58 1.59
N ASP A 262 7.68 -19.46 1.22
CA ASP A 262 7.20 -19.58 -0.17
C ASP A 262 7.37 -18.29 -1.01
N TYR A 263 7.80 -17.19 -0.37
CA TYR A 263 7.91 -15.86 -0.95
C TYR A 263 9.36 -15.40 -1.02
N THR A 264 9.66 -14.59 -2.03
CA THR A 264 10.99 -14.00 -2.20
C THR A 264 11.14 -12.72 -1.38
N LEU A 265 12.29 -12.54 -0.71
CA LEU A 265 12.62 -11.35 0.07
C LEU A 265 13.83 -10.63 -0.51
N ALA A 266 13.74 -9.30 -0.61
CA ALA A 266 14.88 -8.42 -0.80
C ALA A 266 14.92 -7.36 0.30
N VAL A 267 16.10 -7.16 0.91
CA VAL A 267 16.34 -6.11 1.92
C VAL A 267 17.20 -5.01 1.31
N ASN A 268 16.69 -3.77 1.29
CA ASN A 268 17.32 -2.61 0.66
C ASN A 268 17.78 -2.87 -0.79
N GLY A 269 17.02 -3.70 -1.51
CA GLY A 269 17.24 -3.98 -2.93
C GLY A 269 16.76 -2.82 -3.81
N ARG A 270 15.74 -3.08 -4.62
CA ARG A 270 15.13 -2.11 -5.53
C ARG A 270 14.38 -1.01 -4.77
N PHE A 271 13.64 -1.39 -3.73
CA PHE A 271 12.93 -0.47 -2.85
C PHE A 271 13.69 -0.31 -1.54
N LYS A 272 14.30 0.86 -1.34
CA LYS A 272 15.09 1.17 -0.13
C LYS A 272 14.30 1.97 0.90
N GLY A 273 13.00 2.16 0.72
CA GLY A 273 12.21 3.18 1.42
C GLY A 273 11.87 4.34 0.49
N GLY A 274 10.86 5.14 0.84
CA GLY A 274 10.42 6.36 0.15
C GLY A 274 10.85 7.64 0.86
N TYR A 275 10.17 8.75 0.59
CA TYR A 275 10.37 10.00 1.32
C TYR A 275 10.00 9.84 2.80
N ILE A 276 8.83 9.26 3.12
CA ILE A 276 8.34 9.07 4.49
C ILE A 276 9.37 8.29 5.31
N THR A 277 9.80 7.13 4.82
CA THR A 277 10.84 6.32 5.49
C THR A 277 12.14 7.08 5.73
N ARG A 278 12.65 7.82 4.73
CA ARG A 278 13.92 8.58 4.84
C ARG A 278 13.80 9.83 5.70
N HIS A 279 12.67 10.52 5.63
CA HIS A 279 12.46 11.81 6.29
C HIS A 279 12.20 11.64 7.78
N TYR A 280 11.35 10.68 8.14
CA TYR A 280 10.97 10.45 9.54
C TYR A 280 11.89 9.48 10.27
N GLY A 281 12.58 8.58 9.56
CA GLY A 281 13.59 7.72 10.15
C GLY A 281 14.72 8.53 10.76
N ALA A 282 14.76 8.61 12.09
CA ALA A 282 15.75 9.34 12.86
C ALA A 282 16.14 8.54 14.11
N PRO A 283 16.90 7.43 13.99
CA PRO A 283 17.18 6.53 15.11
C PRO A 283 17.83 7.22 16.32
N ALA A 284 18.66 8.25 16.09
CA ALA A 284 19.27 9.04 17.15
C ALA A 284 18.27 9.85 17.99
N ARG A 285 17.04 10.03 17.49
CA ARG A 285 15.91 10.69 18.16
C ARG A 285 14.83 9.70 18.62
N GLY A 286 15.10 8.39 18.57
CA GLY A 286 14.16 7.35 18.95
C GLY A 286 13.08 7.05 17.91
N VAL A 287 13.15 7.60 16.69
CA VAL A 287 12.20 7.28 15.61
C VAL A 287 12.86 6.32 14.63
N HIS A 288 12.30 5.13 14.49
CA HIS A 288 12.77 4.10 13.57
C HIS A 288 11.73 3.90 12.47
N ALA A 289 12.12 3.95 11.21
CA ALA A 289 11.21 3.78 10.08
C ALA A 289 11.65 2.64 9.17
N PHE A 290 10.68 1.89 8.65
CA PHE A 290 10.90 0.90 7.60
C PHE A 290 9.73 0.91 6.60
N GLN A 291 10.01 0.52 5.37
CA GLN A 291 9.03 0.32 4.31
C GLN A 291 8.88 -1.17 4.00
N MET A 292 7.64 -1.61 3.76
CA MET A 292 7.38 -2.85 3.03
C MET A 292 6.74 -2.50 1.70
N GLU A 293 7.43 -2.79 0.59
CA GLU A 293 6.79 -2.86 -0.72
C GLU A 293 6.41 -4.32 -1.02
N LEU A 294 5.12 -4.61 -1.00
CA LEU A 294 4.57 -5.94 -1.28
C LEU A 294 4.20 -6.09 -2.76
N SER A 295 4.59 -7.19 -3.39
CA SER A 295 4.13 -7.51 -4.75
C SER A 295 2.64 -7.85 -4.76
N GLN A 296 1.84 -7.15 -5.58
CA GLN A 296 0.37 -7.24 -5.58
C GLN A 296 -0.15 -8.65 -5.90
N ILE A 297 0.56 -9.41 -6.76
CA ILE A 297 0.28 -10.82 -7.08
C ILE A 297 0.21 -11.74 -5.85
N THR A 298 0.68 -11.29 -4.68
CA THR A 298 0.62 -12.07 -3.44
C THR A 298 -0.74 -12.03 -2.75
N TYR A 299 -1.65 -11.12 -3.14
CA TYR A 299 -2.93 -10.94 -2.47
C TYR A 299 -4.08 -10.43 -3.36
N MET A 300 -3.84 -10.07 -4.62
CA MET A 300 -4.85 -9.53 -5.53
C MET A 300 -4.52 -9.82 -7.02
N ASP A 301 -5.52 -9.68 -7.88
CA ASP A 301 -5.33 -9.65 -9.33
C ASP A 301 -4.77 -8.26 -9.72
N GLU A 302 -3.65 -8.22 -10.45
CA GLU A 302 -2.90 -6.98 -10.76
C GLU A 302 -3.50 -6.15 -11.91
N GLU A 303 -4.57 -6.65 -12.52
CA GLU A 303 -5.28 -6.01 -13.63
C GLU A 303 -6.70 -5.60 -13.20
N PRO A 304 -7.30 -4.57 -13.82
CA PRO A 304 -8.68 -4.19 -13.56
C PRO A 304 -9.63 -5.41 -13.66
N PRO A 305 -10.57 -5.57 -12.71
CA PRO A 305 -10.99 -4.58 -11.71
C PRO A 305 -10.25 -4.69 -10.37
N PHE A 306 -8.98 -5.12 -10.36
CA PHE A 306 -8.10 -5.15 -9.19
C PHE A 306 -8.68 -6.00 -8.05
N ILE A 307 -9.11 -7.22 -8.37
CA ILE A 307 -9.88 -8.05 -7.43
C ILE A 307 -8.98 -8.50 -6.29
N TYR A 308 -9.40 -8.22 -5.04
CA TYR A 308 -8.76 -8.82 -3.87
C TYR A 308 -8.91 -10.34 -3.90
N ARG A 309 -7.85 -11.08 -3.58
CA ARG A 309 -7.78 -12.54 -3.62
C ARG A 309 -7.64 -13.09 -2.20
N PRO A 310 -8.76 -13.40 -1.50
CA PRO A 310 -8.70 -13.88 -0.11
C PRO A 310 -7.86 -15.14 0.05
N ASP A 311 -7.87 -16.01 -0.97
CA ASP A 311 -7.08 -17.25 -0.99
C ASP A 311 -5.57 -16.99 -1.00
N GLN A 312 -5.11 -15.96 -1.73
CA GLN A 312 -3.71 -15.56 -1.76
C GLN A 312 -3.34 -14.73 -0.53
N ALA A 313 -4.19 -13.77 -0.17
CA ALA A 313 -4.01 -12.92 1.00
C ALA A 313 -3.85 -13.73 2.28
N ALA A 314 -4.69 -14.75 2.48
CA ALA A 314 -4.60 -15.64 3.64
C ALA A 314 -3.26 -16.39 3.74
N ARG A 315 -2.54 -16.57 2.61
CA ARG A 315 -1.22 -17.22 2.59
C ARG A 315 -0.09 -16.25 2.94
N VAL A 316 -0.19 -14.98 2.57
CA VAL A 316 0.85 -13.97 2.84
C VAL A 316 0.69 -13.30 4.21
N GLN A 317 -0.54 -13.18 4.71
CA GLN A 317 -0.87 -12.52 5.98
C GLN A 317 -0.09 -13.06 7.19
N PRO A 318 0.18 -14.37 7.36
CA PRO A 318 0.99 -14.86 8.47
C PRO A 318 2.40 -14.25 8.51
N ALA A 319 3.05 -14.08 7.36
CA ALA A 319 4.37 -13.45 7.28
C ALA A 319 4.32 -11.95 7.61
N LEU A 320 3.30 -11.24 7.10
CA LEU A 320 3.07 -9.84 7.39
C LEU A 320 2.76 -9.59 8.87
N ALA A 321 1.93 -10.45 9.47
CA ALA A 321 1.60 -10.40 10.88
C ALA A 321 2.85 -10.65 11.74
N ALA A 322 3.66 -11.65 11.41
CA ALA A 322 4.92 -11.92 12.11
C ALA A 322 5.91 -10.75 12.01
N MET A 323 6.00 -10.09 10.85
CA MET A 323 6.83 -8.88 10.68
C MET A 323 6.34 -7.73 11.58
N VAL A 324 5.02 -7.50 11.63
CA VAL A 324 4.45 -6.48 12.52
C VAL A 324 4.67 -6.84 13.99
N ASP A 325 4.50 -8.11 14.36
CA ASP A 325 4.76 -8.60 15.72
C ASP A 325 6.23 -8.42 16.09
N ALA A 326 7.18 -8.68 15.17
CA ALA A 326 8.60 -8.41 15.39
C ALA A 326 8.90 -6.92 15.63
N ALA A 327 8.23 -6.00 14.92
CA ALA A 327 8.35 -4.57 15.18
C ALA A 327 7.82 -4.18 16.56
N VAL A 328 6.68 -4.76 16.95
CA VAL A 328 6.03 -4.56 18.25
C VAL A 328 6.91 -5.09 19.40
N ASP A 329 7.45 -6.29 19.25
CA ASP A 329 8.31 -6.90 20.26
C ASP A 329 9.61 -6.12 20.41
N TRP A 330 10.19 -5.68 19.29
CA TRP A 330 11.40 -4.86 19.30
C TRP A 330 11.18 -3.54 20.05
N VAL A 331 10.10 -2.82 19.75
CA VAL A 331 9.85 -1.50 20.36
C VAL A 331 9.38 -1.59 21.81
N THR A 332 8.79 -2.73 22.21
CA THR A 332 8.35 -2.96 23.60
C THR A 332 9.38 -3.71 24.46
N GLY A 333 10.54 -4.05 23.90
CA GLY A 333 11.61 -4.75 24.62
C GLY A 333 11.28 -6.21 24.96
N ARG A 334 10.41 -6.86 24.17
CA ARG A 334 10.04 -8.27 24.32
C ARG A 334 10.81 -9.22 23.39
N GLY A 335 11.70 -8.67 22.55
CA GLY A 335 12.56 -9.40 21.61
C GLY A 335 14.03 -9.42 22.01
#